data_AF-A0A8S3CFI4-F1
#
_entry.id   AF-A0A8S3CFI4-F1
#
_cell.length_a   1.000
_cell.length_b   1.000
_cell.length_c   1.000
_cell.angle_alpha   90.00
_cell.angle_beta   90.00
_cell.angle_gamma   90.00
#
_symmetry.space_group_name_H-M   'P 1'
#
loop_
_entity.id
_entity.type
_entity.pdbx_description
1 polymer ?
#
loop_
_entity_poly.entity_id
_entity_poly.type
_entity_poly.pdbx_seq_one_letter_code
_entity_poly.pdbx_strand_id
1 'polypeptide(L)' 'QIHRDDRSTDRLPSAHTCFNQLDLPAYESYDKLRKMLLIAIRECAGFGFA' A
#
# COMPACT_ATOMS: atom_id res chain seq x y z
N GLN A 1 8.74 8.84 -0.07
CA GLN A 1 7.64 9.85 -0.14
C GLN A 1 6.31 9.11 -0.01
N ILE A 2 5.26 9.74 0.52
CA ILE A 2 3.93 9.11 0.69
C ILE A 2 2.93 9.89 -0.17
N HIS A 3 2.30 9.21 -1.12
CA HIS A 3 1.23 9.78 -1.93
C HIS A 3 -0.12 9.20 -1.52
N ARG A 4 -1.16 10.01 -1.66
CA ARG A 4 -2.53 9.55 -1.46
C ARG A 4 -3.02 8.86 -2.74
N ASP A 5 -3.64 7.69 -2.58
CA ASP A 5 -4.35 7.00 -3.65
C ASP A 5 -5.86 7.20 -3.50
N ASP A 6 -6.47 7.95 -4.42
CA ASP A 6 -7.90 8.29 -4.40
C ASP A 6 -8.77 7.30 -5.19
N ARG A 7 -8.21 6.18 -5.68
CA ARG A 7 -8.94 5.24 -6.55
C ARG A 7 -9.94 4.36 -5.79
N SER A 8 -9.53 3.78 -4.65
CA SER A 8 -10.38 2.91 -3.81
C SER A 8 -9.71 2.62 -2.47
N THR A 9 -10.48 2.68 -1.38
CA THR A 9 -10.03 2.43 0.00
C THR A 9 -9.94 0.95 0.37
N ASP A 10 -10.23 0.04 -0.56
CA ASP A 10 -10.24 -1.41 -0.31
C ASP A 10 -9.03 -2.12 -0.92
N ARG A 11 -8.19 -1.37 -1.65
CA ARG A 11 -6.94 -1.87 -2.21
C ARG A 11 -5.84 -1.90 -1.16
N LEU A 12 -4.85 -2.75 -1.37
CA LEU A 12 -3.60 -2.70 -0.60
C LEU A 12 -2.76 -1.48 -0.99
N PRO A 13 -1.94 -0.93 -0.08
CA PRO A 13 -0.95 0.08 -0.42
C PRO A 13 0.02 -0.44 -1.49
N SER A 14 0.41 0.43 -2.42
CA SER A 14 1.35 0.09 -3.50
C SER A 14 2.68 0.76 -3.27
N ALA A 15 3.79 0.06 -3.53
CA ALA A 15 5.13 0.61 -3.37
C ALA A 15 5.86 0.67 -4.71
N HIS A 16 6.47 1.81 -4.99
CA HIS A 16 7.37 2.03 -6.11
C HIS A 16 8.80 2.19 -5.57
N THR A 17 9.53 1.08 -5.47
CA THR A 17 10.87 1.02 -4.87
C THR A 17 11.90 1.83 -5.67
N CYS A 18 11.76 1.93 -6.99
CA CYS A 18 12.64 2.77 -7.84
C CYS A 18 12.61 4.25 -7.43
N PHE A 19 11.51 4.72 -6.83
CA PHE A 19 11.31 6.11 -6.40
C PHE A 19 11.22 6.25 -4.88
N ASN A 20 11.39 5.16 -4.12
CA ASN A 20 11.13 5.11 -2.68
C ASN A 20 9.78 5.76 -2.30
N GLN A 21 8.75 5.44 -3.09
CA GLN A 21 7.41 6.01 -2.97
C GLN A 21 6.41 4.95 -2.50
N LEU A 22 5.53 5.34 -1.58
CA LEU A 22 4.39 4.55 -1.12
C LEU A 22 3.10 5.28 -1.49
N ASP A 23 2.24 4.62 -2.26
CA ASP A 23 0.89 5.09 -2.56
C ASP A 23 -0.07 4.47 -1.55
N LEU A 24 -0.70 5.32 -0.75
CA LEU A 24 -1.53 4.94 0.39
C LEU A 24 -3.00 5.32 0.13
N PRO A 25 -3.90 4.34 0.06
CA PRO A 25 -5.33 4.61 0.00
C PRO A 25 -5.83 5.40 1.20
N ALA A 26 -6.85 6.23 1.01
CA ALA A 26 -7.47 7.03 2.06
C ALA A 26 -8.34 6.19 3.02
N TYR A 27 -7.72 5.28 3.79
CA TYR A 27 -8.43 4.42 4.73
C TYR A 27 -9.19 5.22 5.79
N GLU A 28 -10.42 4.78 6.08
CA GLU A 28 -11.35 5.46 6.99
C GLU A 28 -10.91 5.43 8.47
N SER A 29 -10.05 4.48 8.83
CA SER A 29 -9.55 4.33 10.20
C SER A 29 -8.08 3.90 10.24
N TYR A 30 -7.42 4.24 11.34
CA TYR A 30 -6.06 3.79 11.63
C TYR A 30 -5.94 2.26 11.65
N ASP A 31 -6.94 1.57 12.21
CA ASP A 31 -6.93 0.11 12.26
C ASP A 31 -6.98 -0.52 10.87
N LYS A 32 -7.78 0.04 9.95
CA LYS A 32 -7.83 -0.39 8.54
C LYS A 32 -6.48 -0.13 7.87
N LEU A 33 -5.89 1.05 8.05
CA LEU A 33 -4.56 1.38 7.53
C LEU A 33 -3.51 0.38 8.03
N ARG A 34 -3.41 0.17 9.34
CA ARG A 34 -2.41 -0.71 9.95
C ARG A 34 -2.57 -2.15 9.46
N LYS A 35 -3.80 -2.65 9.39
CA LYS A 35 -4.08 -4.00 8.89
C LYS A 35 -3.65 -4.14 7.43
N MET A 36 -4.06 -3.22 6.55
CA MET A 36 -3.77 -3.30 5.11
C MET A 36 -2.28 -3.13 4.82
N LEU A 37 -1.60 -2.24 5.55
CA LEU A 37 -0.16 -2.05 5.41
C LEU A 37 0.63 -3.30 5.85
N LEU A 38 0.25 -3.93 6.96
CA LEU A 38 0.89 -5.17 7.41
C LEU A 38 0.67 -6.32 6.43
N ILE A 39 -0.52 -6.41 5.83
CA ILE A 39 -0.79 -7.38 4.76
C ILE A 39 0.13 -7.09 3.58
N ALA A 40 0.16 -5.85 3.08
CA ALA A 40 0.96 -5.50 1.92
C ALA A 40 2.46 -5.76 2.11
N ILE A 41 3.02 -5.51 3.30
CA ILE A 41 4.45 -5.77 3.56
C ILE A 41 4.75 -7.29 3.62
N ARG A 42 3.81 -8.10 4.13
CA ARG A 42 3.99 -9.55 4.30
C ARG A 42 3.72 -10.34 3.02
N GLU A 43 2.71 -9.94 2.26
CA GLU A 43 2.24 -10.61 1.05
C GLU A 43 2.93 -10.09 -0.22
N CYS A 44 3.81 -9.09 -0.11
CA CYS A 44 4.57 -8.62 -1.26
C CYS A 44 5.59 -9.69 -1.65
N ALA A 45 5.22 -10.50 -2.65
CA ALA A 45 6.22 -11.06 -3.54
C ALA A 45 6.90 -9.86 -4.23
N GLY A 46 8.15 -9.57 -3.85
CA GLY A 46 8.95 -8.55 -4.51
C GLY A 46 8.99 -8.75 -6.03
N PHE A 47 9.43 -7.72 -6.78
CA PHE A 47 9.58 -7.68 -8.24
C PHE A 47 9.07 -8.91 -9.00
N GLY A 48 7.75 -8.93 -9.24
CA GLY A 48 7.02 -9.83 -10.13
C GLY A 48 7.75 -11.08 -10.59
N PHE A 49 7.67 -12.15 -9.81
CA PHE A 49 7.56 -13.47 -10.43
C PHE A 49 6.07 -13.75 -10.60
N ALA A 50 5.63 -13.61 -11.86
CA ALA A 50 4.35 -14.07 -12.34
C ALA A 50 4.32 -15.61 -12.38
#